data_AF-W6UHB4-F1
#
_entry.id   AF-W6UHB4-F1
#
_cell.length_a   1.000
_cell.length_b   1.000
_cell.length_c   1.000
_cell.angle_alpha   90.00
_cell.angle_beta   90.00
_cell.angle_gamma   90.00
#
_symmetry.space_group_name_H-M   'P 1'
#
loop_
_entity.id
_entity.type
_entity.pdbx_description
1 polymer ?
#
loop_
_entity_poly.entity_id
_entity_poly.type
_entity_poly.pdbx_seq_one_letter_code
_entity_poly.pdbx_strand_id
1 'polypeptide(L)'
;MDSKLLFSFISLLKRSVFILLLFAQSDSFAQSSIPKDIPVIDISFFKGPVPDNTSFASMTYIDYSYGFNIEGTRRSKDVKVKVALTITPNSSRSYLDRSRIKDENLDQLITHEQGHIVIGFFIGKKVQDALNASHYTKNYKNEIKANYKKFYQEFEKLQHQYDEETNHGSDKEAQIKWNRKIRLLD
;
A
#
# COMPACT_ATOMS: atom_id res chain seq x y z
N MET A 1 1.48 -12.53 67.74
CA MET A 1 0.88 -12.56 66.38
C MET A 1 1.70 -13.57 65.57
N ASP A 2 1.06 -14.65 65.15
CA ASP A 2 1.74 -15.87 64.67
C ASP A 2 2.43 -15.65 63.31
N SER A 3 3.75 -15.86 63.25
CA SER A 3 4.57 -15.62 62.07
C SER A 3 4.16 -16.50 60.89
N LYS A 4 3.53 -17.65 61.14
CA LYS A 4 3.01 -18.55 60.09
C LYS A 4 1.84 -17.95 59.30
N LEU A 5 1.00 -17.12 59.94
CA LEU A 5 -0.11 -16.42 59.28
C LEU A 5 0.39 -15.30 58.34
N LEU A 6 1.47 -14.63 58.73
CA LEU A 6 2.09 -13.56 57.93
C LEU A 6 2.71 -14.11 56.63
N PHE A 7 3.38 -15.27 56.70
CA PHE A 7 3.98 -15.92 55.53
C PHE A 7 2.94 -16.45 54.52
N SER A 8 1.82 -16.98 55.01
CA SER A 8 0.71 -17.45 54.16
C SER A 8 0.08 -16.29 53.36
N PHE A 9 -0.16 -15.14 54.01
CA PHE A 9 -0.68 -13.93 53.36
C PHE A 9 0.26 -13.38 52.28
N ILE A 10 1.57 -13.35 52.53
CA ILE A 10 2.57 -12.88 51.55
C ILE A 10 2.64 -13.83 50.34
N SER A 11 2.43 -15.14 50.53
CA SER A 11 2.41 -16.11 49.43
C SER A 11 1.17 -16.02 48.53
N LEU A 12 0.01 -15.69 49.11
CA LEU A 12 -1.25 -15.46 48.40
C LEU A 12 -1.21 -14.13 47.63
N LEU A 13 -0.65 -13.08 48.22
CA LEU A 13 -0.49 -11.79 47.55
C LEU A 13 0.47 -11.86 46.35
N LYS A 14 1.55 -12.66 46.45
CA LYS A 14 2.50 -12.86 45.34
C LYS A 14 1.90 -13.64 44.17
N ARG A 15 0.98 -14.58 44.41
CA ARG A 15 0.27 -15.30 43.33
C ARG A 15 -0.76 -14.41 42.62
N SER A 16 -1.43 -13.52 43.36
CA SER A 16 -2.42 -12.60 42.78
C SER A 16 -1.78 -11.49 41.93
N VAL A 17 -0.58 -11.01 42.27
CA VAL A 17 0.15 -10.02 41.45
C VAL A 17 0.67 -10.64 40.15
N PHE A 18 1.00 -11.93 40.14
CA PHE A 18 1.49 -12.62 38.94
C PHE A 18 0.39 -12.88 37.90
N ILE A 19 -0.86 -13.04 38.33
CA ILE A 19 -2.01 -13.25 37.42
C ILE A 19 -2.50 -11.93 36.80
N LEU A 20 -2.30 -10.80 37.48
CA LEU A 20 -2.62 -9.47 36.93
C LEU A 20 -1.60 -8.96 35.90
N LEU A 21 -0.39 -9.52 35.86
CA LEU A 21 0.64 -9.19 34.85
C LEU A 21 0.49 -9.99 33.54
N LEU A 22 -0.31 -11.06 33.51
CA LEU A 22 -0.55 -11.85 32.29
C LEU A 22 -1.65 -11.27 31.39
N PHE A 23 -2.45 -10.30 31.87
CA PHE A 23 -3.45 -9.60 31.06
C PHE A 23 -3.03 -8.21 30.59
N ALA A 24 -1.79 -7.79 30.88
CA ALA A 24 -1.23 -6.53 30.41
C ALA A 24 -0.37 -6.68 29.14
N GLN A 25 -0.47 -7.79 28.43
CA GLN A 25 -0.06 -7.85 27.02
C GLN A 25 -1.20 -7.33 26.15
N SER A 26 -1.60 -6.08 26.37
CA SER A 26 -2.11 -5.29 25.27
C SER A 26 -0.92 -5.11 24.34
N ASP A 27 -0.86 -5.89 23.26
CA ASP A 27 0.08 -5.63 22.18
C ASP A 27 -0.05 -4.16 21.83
N SER A 28 0.98 -3.39 22.18
CA SER A 28 1.11 -2.01 21.75
C SER A 28 1.42 -2.07 20.25
N PHE A 29 0.39 -2.27 19.44
CA PHE A 29 0.42 -2.09 17.99
C PHE A 29 0.45 -0.59 17.67
N ALA A 30 1.46 0.09 18.19
CA ALA A 30 1.73 1.51 17.97
C ALA A 30 3.03 1.65 17.17
N GLN A 31 3.09 1.02 16.00
CA GLN A 31 3.91 1.52 14.89
C GLN A 31 3.29 1.10 13.56
N SER A 32 2.40 1.97 13.06
CA SER A 32 1.84 1.90 11.71
C SER A 32 2.91 2.34 10.71
N SER A 33 3.65 1.42 10.09
CA SER A 33 4.58 1.81 9.02
C SER A 33 4.10 1.30 7.67
N ILE A 34 3.79 2.25 6.77
CA ILE A 34 3.83 2.02 5.32
C ILE A 34 5.21 1.39 4.99
N PRO A 35 5.30 0.44 4.04
CA PRO A 35 6.57 -0.13 3.64
C PRO A 35 7.61 0.96 3.36
N LYS A 36 8.85 0.77 3.84
CA LYS A 36 9.89 1.82 3.92
C LYS A 36 10.20 2.51 2.58
N ASP A 37 9.97 1.81 1.47
CA ASP A 37 10.29 2.27 0.13
C ASP A 37 9.12 3.00 -0.57
N ILE A 38 7.96 3.10 0.10
CA ILE A 38 6.79 3.82 -0.42
C ILE A 38 6.74 5.20 0.25
N PRO A 39 6.72 6.29 -0.55
CA PRO A 39 6.71 7.63 0.00
C PRO A 39 5.39 7.92 0.73
N VAL A 40 5.52 8.62 1.86
CA VAL A 40 4.40 9.19 2.59
C VAL A 40 4.09 10.57 2.02
N ILE A 41 2.82 10.82 1.69
CA ILE A 41 2.36 12.09 1.11
C ILE A 41 1.60 12.92 2.16
N ASP A 42 1.66 14.23 1.97
CA ASP A 42 0.85 15.21 2.68
C ASP A 42 0.24 16.20 1.67
N ILE A 43 -0.39 17.26 2.15
CA ILE A 43 -1.02 18.26 1.28
C ILE A 43 -0.04 18.90 0.28
N SER A 44 1.26 19.00 0.61
CA SER A 44 2.28 19.59 -0.26
C SER A 44 2.62 18.72 -1.47
N PHE A 45 2.18 17.46 -1.47
CA PHE A 45 2.32 16.56 -2.61
C PHE A 45 1.45 16.98 -3.80
N PHE A 46 0.31 17.63 -3.58
CA PHE A 46 -0.63 18.00 -4.64
C PHE A 46 -0.24 19.33 -5.29
N LYS A 47 0.66 19.28 -6.29
CA LYS A 47 1.19 20.47 -6.98
C LYS A 47 0.59 20.68 -8.37
N GLY A 48 -0.17 19.71 -8.86
CA GLY A 48 -0.81 19.76 -10.16
C GLY A 48 -2.03 20.69 -10.19
N PRO A 49 -2.37 21.24 -11.36
CA PRO A 49 -3.57 22.04 -11.53
C PRO A 49 -4.83 21.17 -11.39
N VAL A 50 -5.88 21.73 -10.79
CA VAL A 50 -7.21 21.11 -10.78
C VAL A 50 -7.80 21.18 -12.20
N PRO A 51 -8.16 20.06 -12.85
CA PRO A 51 -8.77 20.08 -14.18
C PRO A 51 -10.18 20.68 -14.15
N ASP A 52 -10.52 21.53 -15.13
CA ASP A 52 -11.79 22.28 -15.16
C ASP A 52 -13.06 21.41 -15.05
N ASN A 53 -13.03 20.18 -15.56
CA ASN A 53 -14.19 19.27 -15.62
C ASN A 53 -14.04 18.02 -14.76
N THR A 54 -13.23 18.07 -13.69
CA THR A 54 -13.10 16.90 -12.80
C THR A 54 -14.30 16.74 -11.88
N SER A 55 -14.81 15.50 -11.79
CA SER A 55 -15.81 15.14 -10.77
C SER A 55 -15.19 14.91 -9.39
N PHE A 56 -13.87 14.72 -9.31
CA PHE A 56 -13.18 14.35 -8.07
C PHE A 56 -12.55 15.56 -7.39
N ALA A 57 -12.59 15.60 -6.06
CA ALA A 57 -11.97 16.68 -5.29
C ALA A 57 -10.45 16.53 -5.15
N SER A 58 -9.92 15.33 -5.38
CA SER A 58 -8.50 15.01 -5.44
C SER A 58 -8.26 13.91 -6.45
N MET A 59 -7.01 13.80 -6.90
CA MET A 59 -6.54 12.65 -7.65
C MET A 59 -5.03 12.54 -7.48
N THR A 60 -4.59 11.32 -7.23
CA THR A 60 -3.17 10.98 -7.19
C THR A 60 -2.74 10.25 -8.46
N TYR A 61 -1.68 10.73 -9.09
CA TYR A 61 -1.09 10.10 -10.28
C TYR A 61 0.20 9.36 -9.92
N ILE A 62 0.36 8.17 -10.49
CA ILE A 62 1.57 7.34 -10.36
C ILE A 62 2.06 7.05 -11.76
N ASP A 63 3.32 7.40 -12.03
CA ASP A 63 3.98 7.07 -13.28
C ASP A 63 4.70 5.73 -13.15
N TYR A 64 4.55 4.91 -14.19
CA TYR A 64 5.23 3.64 -14.34
C TYR A 64 6.11 3.71 -15.58
N SER A 65 7.39 3.39 -15.40
CA SER A 65 8.31 3.15 -16.51
C SER A 65 9.00 1.82 -16.32
N TYR A 66 9.49 1.23 -17.40
CA TYR A 66 10.22 -0.03 -17.32
C TYR A 66 11.36 -0.09 -18.33
N GLY A 67 12.44 -0.75 -17.90
CA GLY A 67 13.55 -1.16 -18.75
C GLY A 67 13.67 -2.69 -18.73
N PHE A 68 14.41 -3.24 -19.69
CA PHE A 68 14.67 -4.67 -19.73
C PHE A 68 16.07 -4.98 -20.26
N ASN A 69 16.64 -6.08 -19.77
CA ASN A 69 17.91 -6.64 -20.21
C ASN A 69 17.72 -8.07 -20.69
N ILE A 70 18.47 -8.45 -21.73
CA ILE A 70 18.51 -9.83 -22.21
C ILE A 70 19.56 -10.58 -21.39
N GLU A 71 19.14 -11.62 -20.69
CA GLU A 71 20.04 -12.44 -19.87
C GLU A 71 20.57 -13.67 -20.63
N GLY A 72 20.05 -13.95 -21.83
CA GLY A 72 20.50 -15.03 -22.69
C GLY A 72 19.35 -15.73 -23.41
N THR A 73 19.68 -16.76 -24.18
CA THR A 73 18.69 -17.59 -24.87
C THR A 73 18.52 -18.91 -24.15
N ARG A 74 17.28 -19.24 -23.73
CA ARG A 74 17.00 -20.49 -23.00
C ARG A 74 16.92 -21.70 -23.94
N ARG A 75 16.53 -21.45 -25.20
CA ARG A 75 16.47 -22.36 -26.37
C ARG A 75 16.69 -21.53 -27.64
N SER A 76 16.92 -22.13 -28.82
CA SER A 76 17.22 -21.41 -30.08
C SER A 76 16.17 -20.37 -30.53
N LYS A 77 14.98 -20.36 -29.90
CA LYS A 77 13.87 -19.45 -30.18
C LYS A 77 13.39 -18.60 -28.99
N ASP A 78 13.84 -18.91 -27.76
CA ASP A 78 13.34 -18.28 -26.53
C ASP A 78 14.39 -17.33 -25.93
N VAL A 79 13.96 -16.13 -25.54
CA VAL A 79 14.79 -15.09 -24.93
C VAL A 79 14.45 -14.99 -23.44
N LYS A 80 15.47 -15.09 -22.59
CA LYS A 80 15.35 -14.76 -21.16
C LYS A 80 15.52 -13.27 -21.01
N VAL A 81 14.48 -12.61 -20.49
CA VAL A 81 14.48 -11.18 -20.25
C VAL A 81 14.31 -10.92 -18.76
N LYS A 82 15.09 -9.97 -18.24
CA LYS A 82 14.88 -9.39 -16.93
C LYS A 82 14.33 -7.98 -17.09
N VAL A 83 13.12 -7.77 -16.58
CA VAL A 83 12.42 -6.48 -16.56
C VAL A 83 12.59 -5.84 -15.19
N ALA A 84 12.83 -4.53 -15.19
CA ALA A 84 12.83 -3.68 -14.00
C ALA A 84 11.83 -2.54 -14.22
N LEU A 85 10.90 -2.37 -13.27
CA LEU A 85 9.94 -1.28 -13.23
C LEU A 85 10.43 -0.19 -12.28
N THR A 86 10.20 1.06 -12.66
CA THR A 86 10.31 2.23 -11.79
C THR A 86 8.92 2.81 -11.61
N ILE A 87 8.55 3.00 -10.34
CA ILE A 87 7.24 3.48 -9.90
C ILE A 87 7.46 4.82 -9.23
N THR A 88 6.76 5.87 -9.67
CA THR A 88 7.01 7.23 -9.18
C THR A 88 5.71 8.00 -9.01
N PRO A 89 5.32 8.34 -7.76
CA PRO A 89 4.21 9.27 -7.52
C PRO A 89 4.48 10.63 -8.15
N ASN A 90 3.55 11.11 -8.96
CA ASN A 90 3.71 12.35 -9.73
C ASN A 90 2.98 13.51 -9.03
N SER A 91 3.70 14.20 -8.15
CA SER A 91 3.19 15.40 -7.45
C SER A 91 2.75 16.52 -8.41
N SER A 92 3.40 16.66 -9.57
CA SER A 92 3.12 17.73 -10.53
C SER A 92 1.84 17.49 -11.35
N ARG A 93 1.35 16.25 -11.40
CA ARG A 93 0.06 15.88 -12.00
C ARG A 93 -1.03 15.69 -10.98
N SER A 94 -0.67 15.31 -9.75
CA SER A 94 -1.62 15.09 -8.65
C SER A 94 -2.18 16.41 -8.15
N TYR A 95 -3.50 16.48 -8.00
CA TYR A 95 -4.20 17.71 -7.64
C TYR A 95 -5.14 17.50 -6.46
N LEU A 96 -5.40 18.59 -5.75
CA LEU A 96 -6.36 18.69 -4.67
C LEU A 96 -7.11 20.02 -4.84
N ASP A 97 -8.42 19.96 -5.02
CA ASP A 97 -9.28 21.13 -4.98
C ASP A 97 -9.67 21.44 -3.53
N ARG A 98 -8.87 22.30 -2.89
CA ARG A 98 -9.08 22.67 -1.49
C ARG A 98 -10.43 23.33 -1.24
N SER A 99 -11.01 23.99 -2.23
CA SER A 99 -12.30 24.68 -2.08
C SER A 99 -13.47 23.72 -1.84
N ARG A 100 -13.31 22.45 -2.23
CA ARG A 100 -14.34 21.40 -2.11
C ARG A 100 -14.22 20.57 -0.84
N ILE A 101 -13.18 20.78 -0.03
CA ILE A 101 -12.84 19.92 1.11
C ILE A 101 -12.77 20.75 2.40
N LYS A 102 -13.57 20.36 3.40
CA LYS A 102 -13.51 20.93 4.75
C LYS A 102 -12.23 20.50 5.47
N ASP A 103 -11.74 21.33 6.40
CA ASP A 103 -10.52 21.03 7.18
C ASP A 103 -10.61 19.71 7.92
N GLU A 104 -11.75 19.43 8.56
CA GLU A 104 -12.01 18.19 9.32
C GLU A 104 -11.94 16.89 8.51
N ASN A 105 -12.06 16.99 7.18
CA ASN A 105 -12.03 15.84 6.25
C ASN A 105 -10.69 15.73 5.52
N LEU A 106 -9.76 16.66 5.71
CA LEU A 106 -8.49 16.68 4.97
C LEU A 106 -7.64 15.44 5.27
N ASP A 107 -7.51 15.08 6.55
CA ASP A 107 -6.71 13.91 6.95
C ASP A 107 -7.28 12.60 6.39
N GLN A 108 -8.61 12.49 6.34
CA GLN A 108 -9.30 11.34 5.76
C GLN A 108 -9.02 11.25 4.25
N LEU A 109 -9.09 12.37 3.54
CA LEU A 109 -8.75 12.44 2.12
C LEU A 109 -7.28 12.06 1.88
N ILE A 110 -6.34 12.64 2.63
CA ILE A 110 -4.91 12.33 2.49
C ILE A 110 -4.65 10.85 2.77
N THR A 111 -5.32 10.27 3.76
CA THR A 111 -5.23 8.82 4.06
C THR A 111 -5.71 7.97 2.89
N HIS A 112 -6.80 8.39 2.22
CA HIS A 112 -7.34 7.68 1.07
C HIS A 112 -6.38 7.74 -0.14
N GLU A 113 -5.87 8.94 -0.45
CA GLU A 113 -4.90 9.15 -1.53
C GLU A 113 -3.57 8.42 -1.27
N GLN A 114 -3.11 8.36 -0.01
CA GLN A 114 -1.98 7.53 0.39
C GLN A 114 -2.23 6.04 0.12
N GLY A 115 -3.47 5.57 0.31
CA GLY A 115 -3.90 4.22 -0.04
C GLY A 115 -3.68 3.92 -1.53
N HIS A 116 -4.08 4.84 -2.41
CA HIS A 116 -3.82 4.72 -3.85
C HIS A 116 -2.32 4.63 -4.18
N ILE A 117 -1.46 5.40 -3.51
CA ILE A 117 -0.01 5.29 -3.65
C ILE A 117 0.47 3.88 -3.27
N VAL A 118 0.09 3.39 -2.09
CA VAL A 118 0.52 2.06 -1.62
C VAL A 118 0.08 0.96 -2.58
N ILE A 119 -1.19 0.98 -3.00
CA ILE A 119 -1.75 0.01 -3.95
C ILE A 119 -1.02 0.12 -5.30
N GLY A 120 -0.70 1.32 -5.76
CA GLY A 120 0.03 1.51 -7.01
C GLY A 120 1.44 0.92 -7.00
N PHE A 121 2.17 1.03 -5.88
CA PHE A 121 3.47 0.37 -5.71
C PHE A 121 3.33 -1.16 -5.74
N PHE A 122 2.32 -1.69 -5.05
CA PHE A 122 2.01 -3.11 -5.07
C PHE A 122 1.69 -3.63 -6.49
N ILE A 123 0.83 -2.91 -7.23
CA ILE A 123 0.50 -3.22 -8.63
C ILE A 123 1.77 -3.28 -9.47
N GLY A 124 2.64 -2.26 -9.39
CA GLY A 124 3.87 -2.24 -10.16
C GLY A 124 4.80 -3.41 -9.84
N LYS A 125 4.90 -3.81 -8.57
CA LYS A 125 5.64 -5.02 -8.17
C LYS A 125 5.05 -6.28 -8.80
N LYS A 126 3.73 -6.48 -8.72
CA LYS A 126 3.06 -7.66 -9.32
C LYS A 126 3.20 -7.69 -10.84
N VAL A 127 3.13 -6.54 -11.51
CA VAL A 127 3.40 -6.44 -12.96
C VAL A 127 4.84 -6.84 -13.27
N GLN A 128 5.82 -6.35 -12.52
CA GLN A 128 7.22 -6.71 -12.71
C GLN A 128 7.45 -8.21 -12.53
N ASP A 129 6.90 -8.80 -11.46
CA ASP A 129 7.04 -10.22 -11.17
C ASP A 129 6.42 -11.08 -12.28
N ALA A 130 5.22 -10.72 -12.75
CA ALA A 130 4.55 -11.39 -13.86
C ALA A 130 5.33 -11.29 -15.18
N LEU A 131 5.93 -10.13 -15.46
CA LEU A 131 6.80 -9.94 -16.63
C LEU A 131 8.07 -10.78 -16.53
N ASN A 132 8.68 -10.90 -15.35
CA ASN A 132 9.88 -11.71 -15.13
C ASN A 132 9.59 -13.21 -15.14
N ALA A 133 8.38 -13.63 -14.76
CA ALA A 133 7.94 -15.02 -14.84
C ALA A 133 7.49 -15.44 -16.25
N SER A 134 7.29 -14.50 -17.16
CA SER A 134 6.82 -14.76 -18.53
C SER A 134 7.93 -15.34 -19.43
N HIS A 135 7.50 -16.07 -20.46
CA HIS A 135 8.37 -16.56 -21.52
C HIS A 135 8.29 -15.65 -22.74
N TYR A 136 9.43 -15.37 -23.35
CA TYR A 136 9.51 -14.48 -24.50
C TYR A 136 10.17 -15.16 -25.71
N THR A 137 9.66 -14.84 -26.89
CA THR A 137 10.25 -15.26 -28.16
C THR A 137 11.27 -14.22 -28.64
N LYS A 138 11.76 -14.37 -29.87
CA LYS A 138 12.54 -13.32 -30.55
C LYS A 138 11.78 -11.99 -30.70
N ASN A 139 10.44 -12.00 -30.56
CA ASN A 139 9.60 -10.81 -30.57
C ASN A 139 9.39 -10.20 -29.16
N TYR A 140 10.28 -10.51 -28.21
CA TYR A 140 10.19 -10.12 -26.80
C TYR A 140 9.79 -8.65 -26.56
N LYS A 141 10.26 -7.68 -27.37
CA LYS A 141 9.92 -6.26 -27.18
C LYS A 141 8.40 -6.01 -27.26
N ASN A 142 7.74 -6.57 -28.26
CA ASN A 142 6.30 -6.42 -28.45
C ASN A 142 5.52 -7.24 -27.42
N GLU A 143 6.02 -8.42 -27.07
CA GLU A 143 5.43 -9.29 -26.05
C GLU A 143 5.48 -8.65 -24.66
N ILE A 144 6.61 -8.06 -24.26
CA ILE A 144 6.72 -7.31 -22.99
C ILE A 144 5.74 -6.16 -22.95
N LYS A 145 5.62 -5.38 -24.03
CA LYS A 145 4.66 -4.26 -24.11
C LYS A 145 3.22 -4.74 -23.97
N ALA A 146 2.86 -5.82 -24.66
CA ALA A 146 1.53 -6.41 -24.59
C ALA A 146 1.23 -6.97 -23.19
N ASN A 147 2.18 -7.71 -22.61
CA ASN A 147 2.07 -8.28 -21.28
C ASN A 147 2.01 -7.22 -20.20
N TYR A 148 2.81 -6.15 -20.30
CA TYR A 148 2.76 -5.01 -19.38
C TYR A 148 1.36 -4.42 -19.35
N LYS A 149 0.79 -4.10 -20.53
CA LYS A 149 -0.57 -3.56 -20.62
C LYS A 149 -1.59 -4.52 -20.01
N LYS A 150 -1.50 -5.81 -20.34
CA LYS A 150 -2.41 -6.84 -19.82
C LYS A 150 -2.36 -6.93 -18.29
N PHE A 151 -1.18 -7.14 -17.71
CA PHE A 151 -1.03 -7.32 -16.27
C PHE A 151 -1.33 -6.05 -15.51
N TYR A 152 -0.95 -4.89 -16.04
CA TYR A 152 -1.30 -3.60 -15.44
C TYR A 152 -2.83 -3.44 -15.35
N GLN A 153 -3.56 -3.66 -16.45
CA GLN A 153 -5.03 -3.60 -16.44
C GLN A 153 -5.68 -4.63 -15.52
N GLU A 154 -5.07 -5.81 -15.37
CA GLU A 154 -5.56 -6.85 -14.46
C GLU A 154 -5.45 -6.41 -13.00
N PHE A 155 -4.29 -5.89 -12.61
CA PHE A 155 -4.02 -5.48 -11.23
C PHE A 155 -4.60 -4.09 -10.89
N GLU A 156 -4.80 -3.21 -11.87
CA GLU A 156 -5.42 -1.88 -11.69
C GLU A 156 -6.87 -1.97 -11.17
N LYS A 157 -7.54 -3.11 -11.39
CA LYS A 157 -8.83 -3.41 -10.74
C LYS A 157 -8.80 -3.28 -9.22
N LEU A 158 -7.64 -3.43 -8.60
CA LEU A 158 -7.47 -3.25 -7.15
C LEU A 158 -7.67 -1.79 -6.72
N GLN A 159 -7.31 -0.81 -7.56
CA GLN A 159 -7.59 0.60 -7.29
C GLN A 159 -9.09 0.87 -7.33
N HIS A 160 -9.79 0.35 -8.36
CA HIS A 160 -11.24 0.48 -8.48
C HIS A 160 -11.98 -0.18 -7.31
N GLN A 161 -11.56 -1.39 -6.93
CA GLN A 161 -12.12 -2.07 -5.77
C GLN A 161 -11.91 -1.27 -4.48
N TYR A 162 -10.74 -0.64 -4.32
CA TYR A 162 -10.43 0.18 -3.16
C TYR A 162 -11.31 1.45 -3.10
N ASP A 163 -11.49 2.14 -4.22
CA ASP A 163 -12.43 3.25 -4.36
C ASP A 163 -13.87 2.83 -3.99
N GLU A 164 -14.38 1.77 -4.63
CA GLU A 164 -15.75 1.28 -4.44
C GLU A 164 -16.01 0.87 -2.99
N GLU A 165 -15.12 0.05 -2.41
CA GLU A 165 -15.32 -0.50 -1.06
C GLU A 165 -15.15 0.56 0.04
N THR A 166 -14.37 1.62 -0.20
CA THR A 166 -14.23 2.73 0.76
C THR A 166 -15.19 3.88 0.50
N ASN A 167 -16.06 3.76 -0.50
CA ASN A 167 -16.92 4.82 -1.00
C ASN A 167 -16.13 6.11 -1.26
N HIS A 168 -15.07 6.00 -2.07
CA HIS A 168 -14.11 7.07 -2.37
C HIS A 168 -13.52 7.71 -1.10
N GLY A 169 -13.15 6.85 -0.15
CA GLY A 169 -12.56 7.25 1.13
C GLY A 169 -13.54 7.78 2.17
N SER A 170 -14.83 7.93 1.87
CA SER A 170 -15.82 8.49 2.81
C SER A 170 -16.25 7.49 3.90
N ASP A 171 -16.19 6.18 3.64
CA ASP A 171 -16.44 5.14 4.64
C ASP A 171 -15.18 4.91 5.49
N LYS A 172 -15.20 5.45 6.71
CA LYS A 172 -14.09 5.36 7.66
C LYS A 172 -13.81 3.92 8.12
N GLU A 173 -14.84 3.09 8.30
CA GLU A 173 -14.65 1.72 8.77
C GLU A 173 -14.05 0.85 7.67
N ALA A 174 -14.54 1.00 6.44
CA ALA A 174 -13.97 0.35 5.27
C ALA A 174 -12.53 0.81 5.03
N GLN A 175 -12.24 2.11 5.16
CA GLN A 175 -10.89 2.66 5.06
C GLN A 175 -9.95 2.04 6.10
N ILE A 176 -10.38 1.84 7.35
CA ILE A 176 -9.58 1.16 8.38
C ILE A 176 -9.32 -0.31 8.03
N LYS A 177 -10.31 -1.01 7.47
CA LYS A 177 -10.13 -2.39 6.97
C LYS A 177 -9.11 -2.43 5.83
N TRP A 178 -9.21 -1.53 4.87
CA TRP A 178 -8.25 -1.40 3.78
C TRP A 178 -6.86 -1.02 4.25
N ASN A 179 -6.73 -0.08 5.19
CA ASN A 179 -5.45 0.28 5.81
C ASN A 179 -4.76 -0.95 6.42
N ARG A 180 -5.51 -1.92 6.96
CA ARG A 180 -4.95 -3.19 7.44
C ARG A 180 -4.57 -4.13 6.28
N LYS A 181 -5.45 -4.25 5.27
CA LYS A 181 -5.19 -5.09 4.08
C LYS A 181 -3.94 -4.64 3.33
N ILE A 182 -3.78 -3.35 3.07
CA ILE A 182 -2.63 -2.80 2.33
C ILE A 182 -1.30 -2.96 3.08
N ARG A 183 -1.32 -3.07 4.43
CA ARG A 183 -0.12 -3.38 5.23
C ARG A 183 0.40 -4.79 5.04
N LEU A 184 -0.47 -5.71 4.61
CA LEU A 184 -0.12 -7.12 4.37
C LEU A 184 0.22 -7.39 2.90
N LEU A 185 0.25 -6.35 2.07
CA LEU A 185 0.62 -6.46 0.67
C LEU A 185 2.14 -6.47 0.54
N ASP A 186 2.71 -7.67 0.45
CA ASP A 186 4.13 -7.90 0.15
C ASP A 186 4.38 -8.20 -1.35
#